data_AF-A0A317DGW3-F1
#
_entry.id   AF-A0A317DGW3-F1
#
_cell.length_a   1.000
_cell.length_b   1.000
_cell.length_c   1.000
_cell.angle_alpha   90.00
_cell.angle_beta   90.00
_cell.angle_gamma   90.00
#
_symmetry.space_group_name_H-M   'P 1'
#
loop_
_entity.id
_entity.type
_entity.pdbx_description
1 polymer ?
#
loop_
_entity_poly.entity_id
_entity_poly.type
_entity_poly.pdbx_seq_one_letter_code
_entity_poly.pdbx_strand_id
1 'polypeptide(L)' 'MREWVCGCCGRWRVSVELIRGRYRYRLAHRYRPEFGGGVNVVGEVSSVAELEELLRRHAPVGLADLREAA' A
#
# COMPACT_ATOMS: atom_id res chain seq x y z
N MET A 1 10.02 0.57 9.72
CA MET A 1 8.87 0.35 8.81
C MET A 1 8.87 1.51 7.84
N ARG A 2 8.85 1.25 6.53
CA ARG A 2 8.69 2.29 5.52
C ARG A 2 7.24 2.30 5.07
N GLU A 3 6.69 3.46 4.72
CA GLU A 3 5.36 3.57 4.14
C GLU A 3 5.47 4.27 2.79
N TRP A 4 4.81 3.72 1.78
CA TRP A 4 4.60 4.38 0.51
C TRP A 4 3.13 4.75 0.37
N VAL A 5 2.85 5.92 -0.17
CA VAL A 5 1.49 6.42 -0.35
C VAL A 5 1.31 6.88 -1.79
N CYS A 6 0.10 6.70 -2.34
CA CYS A 6 -0.18 7.23 -3.67
C CYS A 6 -0.05 8.76 -3.69
N GLY A 7 0.67 9.28 -4.69
CA GLY A 7 0.96 10.71 -4.82
C GLY A 7 -0.27 11.58 -5.15
N CYS A 8 -1.39 10.98 -5.54
CA CYS A 8 -2.60 11.72 -5.92
C CYS A 8 -3.47 12.13 -4.73
N CYS A 9 -3.65 11.26 -3.73
CA CYS A 9 -4.56 11.52 -2.61
C CYS A 9 -4.15 10.86 -1.29
N GLY A 10 -3.06 10.09 -1.25
CA GLY A 10 -2.59 9.39 -0.06
C GLY A 10 -3.54 8.33 0.51
N ARG A 11 -4.56 7.92 -0.26
CA ARG A 11 -5.55 6.91 0.17
C ARG A 11 -5.01 5.48 0.08
N TRP A 12 -4.32 5.16 -0.99
CA TRP A 12 -3.61 3.90 -1.14
C TRP A 12 -2.27 3.98 -0.44
N ARG A 13 -2.00 3.01 0.43
CA ARG A 13 -0.80 2.94 1.25
C ARG A 13 -0.18 1.55 1.18
N VAL A 14 1.13 1.49 1.13
CA VAL A 14 1.90 0.26 1.19
C VAL A 14 2.85 0.37 2.37
N SER A 15 2.63 -0.43 3.41
CA SER A 15 3.60 -0.58 4.49
C SER A 15 4.63 -1.64 4.11
N VAL A 16 5.91 -1.33 4.31
CA VAL A 16 7.04 -2.22 4.03
C VAL A 16 7.74 -2.56 5.34
N GLU A 17 7.77 -3.85 5.65
CA GLU A 17 8.40 -4.42 6.83
C GLU A 17 9.47 -5.43 6.43
N LEU A 18 10.58 -5.49 7.15
CA LEU A 18 11.59 -6.54 7.02
C LEU A 18 11.48 -7.45 8.24
N ILE A 19 10.95 -8.66 8.06
CA ILE A 19 10.69 -9.62 9.13
C ILE A 19 11.59 -10.83 8.90
N ARG A 20 12.55 -11.07 9.81
CA ARG A 20 13.51 -12.20 9.74
C ARG A 20 14.19 -12.33 8.36
N GLY A 21 14.61 -11.20 7.79
CA GLY A 21 15.28 -11.14 6.49
C GLY A 21 14.36 -11.25 5.27
N ARG A 22 13.04 -11.28 5.46
CA ARG A 22 12.05 -11.31 4.37
C ARG A 22 11.24 -10.02 4.36
N TYR A 23 11.11 -9.41 3.18
CA TYR A 23 10.24 -8.26 3.01
C TYR A 23 8.78 -8.68 3.06
N ARG A 24 7.95 -7.83 3.65
CA ARG A 24 6.50 -7.92 3.60
C ARG A 24 5.93 -6.57 3.19
N TYR A 25 5.08 -6.61 2.19
CA TYR A 25 4.39 -5.46 1.62
C TYR A 25 2.90 -5.60 1.95
N ARG A 26 2.34 -4.64 2.67
CA ARG A 26 0.92 -4.61 3.04
C ARG A 26 0.24 -3.48 2.30
N LEU A 27 -0.68 -3.80 1.40
CA LEU A 27 -1.53 -2.83 0.71
C LEU A 27 -2.77 -2.52 1.56
N ALA A 28 -3.02 -1.23 1.79
CA ALA A 28 -4.19 -0.76 2.50
C ALA A 28 -4.85 0.43 1.77
N HIS A 29 -6.18 0.52 1.93
CA HIS A 29 -6.97 1.64 1.46
C HIS A 29 -7.54 2.42 2.65
N ARG A 30 -7.24 3.72 2.70
CA ARG A 30 -7.78 4.67 3.66
C ARG A 30 -9.04 5.33 3.11
N TYR A 31 -10.15 5.17 3.82
CA TYR A 31 -11.40 5.84 3.51
C TYR A 31 -11.35 7.32 3.91
N ARG A 32 -12.17 8.14 3.25
CA ARG A 32 -12.31 9.55 3.62
C ARG A 32 -12.88 9.68 5.05
N PRO A 33 -12.58 10.78 5.76
CA PRO A 33 -13.15 11.04 7.08
C PRO A 33 -14.67 11.00 7.10
N GLU A 34 -15.33 11.43 6.01
CA GLU A 34 -16.80 11.39 5.85
C GLU A 34 -17.39 9.96 5.93
N PHE A 35 -16.56 8.93 5.71
CA PHE A 35 -16.91 7.51 5.84
C PHE A 35 -16.27 6.86 7.08
N GLY A 36 -15.93 7.66 8.10
CA GLY A 36 -15.32 7.18 9.34
C GLY A 36 -13.79 7.07 9.32
N GLY A 37 -13.13 7.43 8.21
CA GLY A 37 -11.67 7.58 8.15
C GLY A 37 -10.86 6.29 8.36
N GLY A 38 -11.51 5.13 8.34
CA GLY A 38 -10.91 3.83 8.59
C GLY A 38 -9.90 3.41 7.51
N VAL A 39 -9.11 2.39 7.86
CA VAL A 39 -8.14 1.77 6.96
C VAL A 39 -8.53 0.31 6.79
N ASN A 40 -8.65 -0.14 5.54
CA ASN A 40 -8.88 -1.54 5.21
C ASN A 40 -7.62 -2.14 4.57
N VAL A 41 -7.16 -3.28 5.10
CA VAL A 41 -6.06 -4.03 4.50
C VAL A 41 -6.61 -4.86 3.36
N VAL A 42 -6.06 -4.64 2.17
CA VAL A 42 -6.49 -5.32 0.94
C VAL A 42 -5.73 -6.64 0.76
N GLY A 43 -4.44 -6.65 1.11
CA GLY A 43 -3.62 -7.85 1.02
C GLY A 43 -2.20 -7.64 1.51
N GLU A 44 -1.51 -8.76 1.71
CA GLU A 44 -0.10 -8.81 2.10
C GLU A 44 0.65 -9.75 1.17
N VAL A 45 1.83 -9.33 0.70
CA VAL A 45 2.66 -10.08 -0.24
C VAL A 45 4.14 -9.97 0.13
N SER A 46 4.97 -10.83 -0.45
CA SER A 46 6.37 -11.01 -0.04
C SER A 46 7.38 -10.48 -1.05
N SER A 47 6.93 -10.04 -2.22
CA SER A 47 7.78 -9.55 -3.29
C SER A 47 7.18 -8.33 -3.99
N VAL A 48 8.03 -7.57 -4.69
CA VAL A 48 7.60 -6.39 -5.46
C VAL A 48 6.70 -6.78 -6.64
N ALA A 49 6.98 -7.92 -7.31
CA ALA A 49 6.15 -8.40 -8.41
C ALA A 49 4.73 -8.79 -7.95
N GLU A 50 4.61 -9.47 -6.81
CA GLU A 50 3.30 -9.76 -6.20
C GLU A 50 2.58 -8.48 -5.76
N LEU A 51 3.31 -7.46 -5.32
CA LEU A 51 2.74 -6.16 -4.95
C LEU A 51 2.19 -5.44 -6.19
N GLU A 52 2.92 -5.44 -7.30
CA GLU A 52 2.45 -4.87 -8.57
C GLU A 52 1.17 -5.57 -9.04
N GLU A 53 1.11 -6.90 -8.93
CA GLU A 53 -0.08 -7.68 -9.25
C GLU A 53 -1.26 -7.34 -8.34
N LEU A 54 -1.02 -7.23 -7.03
CA LEU A 54 -2.04 -6.89 -6.06
C LEU A 54 -2.61 -5.49 -6.32
N LEU A 55 -1.74 -4.53 -6.62
CA LEU A 55 -2.12 -3.17 -7.02
C LEU A 55 -2.98 -3.19 -8.28
N ARG A 56 -2.56 -3.89 -9.33
CA ARG A 56 -3.29 -4.02 -10.60
C ARG A 56 -4.70 -4.58 -10.43
N ARG A 57 -4.91 -5.48 -9.46
CA ARG A 57 -6.22 -6.11 -9.20
C ARG A 57 -7.17 -5.25 -8.37
N HIS A 58 -6.63 -4.51 -7.40
CA HIS A 58 -7.47 -3.91 -6.36
C HIS A 58 -7.38 -2.39 -6.28
N ALA A 59 -6.38 -1.77 -6.89
CA ALA A 59 -6.12 -0.35 -6.79
C ALA A 59 -6.06 0.31 -8.18
N PRO A 60 -6.51 1.57 -8.30
CA PRO A 60 -6.36 2.38 -9.51
C PRO A 60 -4.96 3.03 -9.59
N VAL A 61 -3.94 2.46 -8.95
CA VAL A 61 -2.58 3.00 -8.89
C VAL A 61 -1.56 1.87 -9.08
N GLY A 62 -0.43 2.17 -9.72
CA GLY A 62 0.72 1.28 -9.85
C GLY A 62 1.88 1.69 -8.95
N LEU A 63 2.99 0.94 -9.02
CA LEU A 63 4.21 1.23 -8.24
C LEU A 63 4.75 2.64 -8.51
N ALA A 64 4.69 3.10 -9.76
CA ALA A 64 5.17 4.43 -10.16
C ALA A 64 4.37 5.60 -9.55
N ASP A 65 3.14 5.35 -9.12
CA ASP A 65 2.28 6.36 -8.48
C ASP A 65 2.55 6.47 -6.97
N LEU A 66 3.29 5.52 -6.40
CA LEU A 66 3.61 5.50 -4.98
C LEU A 66 4.84 6.34 -4.69
N ARG A 67 4.80 7.06 -3.58
CA ARG A 67 5.90 7.87 -3.05
C ARG A 67 6.14 7.52 -1.60
N GLU A 68 7.39 7.56 -1.17
CA GLU A 68 7.72 7.39 0.24
C GLU A 68 7.08 8.49 1.08
N ALA A 69 6.37 8.08 2.13
CA ALA A 69 5.80 9.00 3.11
C ALA A 69 6.95 9.64 3.89
N ALA A 70 6.90 10.97 4.05
CA ALA A 70 7.86 11.73 4.83
C ALA A 70 7.70 11.51 6.35
#